data_AF-A0A4R8RNR3-F1
#
_entry.id   AF-A0A4R8RNR3-F1
#
_cell.length_a   1.000
_cell.length_b   1.000
_cell.length_c   1.000
_cell.angle_alpha   90.00
_cell.angle_beta   90.00
_cell.angle_gamma   90.00
#
_symmetry.space_group_name_H-M   'P 1'
#
loop_
_entity.id
_entity.type
_entity.pdbx_description
1 polymer ?
#
loop_
_entity_poly.entity_id
_entity_poly.type
_entity_poly.pdbx_seq_one_letter_code
_entity_poly.pdbx_strand_id
1 'polypeptide(L)'
;MHSRDGASADGPDEPGPSKARKACVNCRRQKMKCRIDTGSSCRRCTRAGVPCVFVPRANSASHRESISIAAILQANEQSSSFNNSVLLRLKRLEEHLGLPNLDHVDEVDSPSSPVLHDHEPESPGDVSLNALWSAVAALRRTCAARVSPNIWDKAMIKRLWLSFHETMPGLHFLPTKQTFSSPRPLMLASMLYCSSIRGLPEVAVLAPDYFTVLCSAISQLCVPRSEIGQAPEDPASAEEWAFQSVLGIILAGLLREAVVKETGLWISVAYRLILEHCPSSNVDERSREWRRLFSGLQIVDLEHASIHLSCPVIPIEAPLPRLKIPMQDQLYRLSCMMHTGLTHFTGRGLPTIWSCFAAQADDAAAGSTPSFSGVDGAVIRDWARQLDDWLVEFSDKDYESEHEKKLVFRQYILHRLLVLSIYHPARGCNLFSDTTPKEQHELLVSARAAVKLQTCDAGIWANWDLVMITWAALIVLQGFDGGVGEPDDLENVGLHLQKLKETHEPRPSLRAILAARLEEKLQGLHTPASGDAKVFEQEMRSLDNSWYIFDQASLQAGYELWSYENTGG
;
A
#
# COMPACT_ATOMS: atom_id res chain seq x y z
N MET A 1 -43.08 -44.95 52.48
CA MET A 1 -44.57 -44.91 52.46
C MET A 1 -44.96 -43.44 52.45
N HIS A 2 -45.74 -42.87 51.55
CA HIS A 2 -46.44 -43.28 50.31
C HIS A 2 -46.77 -41.94 49.61
N SER A 3 -46.35 -41.73 48.35
CA SER A 3 -47.16 -41.86 47.12
C SER A 3 -48.18 -40.70 46.93
N ARG A 4 -47.98 -39.83 45.92
CA ARG A 4 -48.62 -39.84 44.56
C ARG A 4 -50.04 -39.21 44.60
N ASP A 5 -50.61 -38.50 43.62
CA ASP A 5 -50.35 -38.21 42.20
C ASP A 5 -51.32 -37.09 41.74
N GLY A 6 -51.08 -36.50 40.56
CA GLY A 6 -52.13 -35.94 39.67
C GLY A 6 -52.13 -34.39 39.57
N ALA A 7 -51.72 -33.69 38.51
CA ALA A 7 -51.86 -33.77 37.04
C ALA A 7 -52.84 -32.68 36.48
N SER A 8 -52.29 -31.92 35.52
CA SER A 8 -52.91 -31.20 34.39
C SER A 8 -53.71 -29.90 34.60
N ALA A 9 -53.22 -28.81 33.99
CA ALA A 9 -53.78 -28.30 32.73
C ALA A 9 -52.93 -27.15 32.16
N ASP A 10 -52.32 -27.41 31.00
CA ASP A 10 -51.81 -26.41 30.05
C ASP A 10 -52.92 -25.43 29.66
N GLY A 11 -52.64 -24.12 29.79
CA GLY A 11 -53.37 -23.04 29.13
C GLY A 11 -52.38 -22.25 28.28
N PRO A 12 -52.68 -21.91 27.01
CA PRO A 12 -51.72 -21.30 26.12
C PRO A 12 -51.43 -19.87 26.56
N ASP A 13 -50.15 -19.59 26.83
CA ASP A 13 -49.61 -18.25 27.10
C ASP A 13 -50.12 -17.24 26.05
N GLU A 14 -50.81 -16.21 26.53
CA GLU A 14 -51.05 -14.99 25.75
C GLU A 14 -49.71 -14.41 25.28
N PRO A 15 -49.54 -14.10 23.98
CA PRO A 15 -48.34 -13.41 23.52
C PRO A 15 -48.36 -11.97 24.04
N GLY A 16 -47.62 -11.73 25.12
CA GLY A 16 -47.34 -10.39 25.63
C GLY A 16 -46.82 -9.44 24.54
N PRO A 17 -47.05 -8.12 24.68
CA PRO A 17 -46.89 -7.17 23.60
C PRO A 17 -45.44 -7.11 23.12
N SER A 18 -45.25 -7.38 21.82
CA SER A 18 -43.96 -7.34 21.13
C SER A 18 -43.18 -6.08 21.50
N LYS A 19 -41.91 -6.27 21.90
CA LYS A 19 -40.92 -5.25 22.24
C LYS A 19 -41.09 -3.97 21.40
N ALA A 20 -41.23 -2.83 22.09
CA ALA A 20 -41.58 -1.53 21.54
C ALA A 20 -40.81 -1.17 20.25
N ARG A 21 -41.52 -1.13 19.12
CA ARG A 21 -41.03 -0.56 17.85
C ARG A 21 -40.71 0.93 18.07
N LYS A 22 -39.50 1.36 17.70
CA LYS A 22 -39.02 2.76 17.80
C LYS A 22 -39.94 3.70 17.02
N ALA A 23 -40.02 4.98 17.39
CA ALA A 23 -40.93 5.96 16.77
C ALA A 23 -40.67 6.16 15.26
N CYS A 24 -41.75 6.36 14.47
CA CYS A 24 -41.66 6.65 13.04
C CYS A 24 -41.00 8.00 12.75
N VAL A 25 -40.56 8.23 11.51
CA VAL A 25 -39.85 9.45 11.09
C VAL A 25 -40.66 10.72 11.41
N ASN A 26 -41.96 10.71 11.16
CA ASN A 26 -42.83 11.87 11.40
C ASN A 26 -42.96 12.21 12.90
N CYS A 27 -43.18 11.20 13.75
CA CYS A 27 -43.23 11.40 15.19
C CYS A 27 -41.87 11.81 15.76
N ARG A 28 -40.76 11.28 15.21
CA ARG A 28 -39.40 11.64 15.61
C ARG A 28 -39.07 13.10 15.26
N ARG A 29 -39.39 13.54 14.04
CA ARG A 29 -39.18 14.92 13.59
C ARG A 29 -39.90 15.93 14.48
N GLN A 30 -41.10 15.58 14.94
CA GLN A 30 -41.91 16.43 15.82
C GLN A 30 -41.60 16.21 17.31
N LYS A 31 -40.68 15.30 17.67
CA LYS A 31 -40.38 14.90 19.06
C LYS A 31 -41.60 14.45 19.88
N MET A 32 -42.57 13.78 19.24
CA MET A 32 -43.81 13.31 19.85
C MET A 32 -43.85 11.79 20.03
N LYS A 33 -44.63 11.30 21.00
CA LYS A 33 -44.78 9.86 21.27
C LYS A 33 -45.49 9.15 20.11
N CYS A 34 -44.85 8.12 19.55
CA CYS A 34 -45.40 7.25 18.51
C CYS A 34 -46.14 6.07 19.17
N ARG A 35 -47.44 5.91 18.89
CA ARG A 35 -48.24 4.77 19.37
C ARG A 35 -48.85 4.04 18.18
N ILE A 36 -48.64 2.73 18.13
CA ILE A 36 -49.19 1.80 17.14
C ILE A 36 -50.19 0.94 17.91
N ASP A 37 -51.47 1.01 17.55
CA ASP A 37 -52.52 0.23 18.21
C ASP A 37 -52.78 -1.07 17.42
N THR A 38 -53.01 -0.98 16.11
CA THR A 38 -53.15 -2.11 15.19
C THR A 38 -52.64 -1.74 13.79
N GLY A 39 -51.89 -2.63 13.13
CA GLY A 39 -51.36 -2.44 11.77
C GLY A 39 -49.96 -1.80 11.67
N SER A 40 -49.59 -1.37 10.47
CA SER A 40 -48.23 -0.86 10.14
C SER A 40 -48.06 0.65 10.33
N SER A 41 -49.13 1.40 10.63
CA SER A 41 -49.11 2.87 10.78
C SER A 41 -49.46 3.31 12.20
N CYS A 42 -48.83 4.40 12.68
CA CYS A 42 -49.15 4.98 13.98
C CYS A 42 -50.43 5.84 13.92
N ARG A 43 -51.15 5.95 15.05
CA ARG A 43 -52.45 6.66 15.13
C ARG A 43 -52.41 8.08 14.56
N ARG A 44 -51.27 8.77 14.69
CA ARG A 44 -51.09 10.14 14.21
C ARG A 44 -50.91 10.21 12.69
N CYS A 45 -50.09 9.34 12.11
CA CYS A 45 -49.90 9.30 10.66
C CYS A 45 -51.19 8.89 9.96
N THR A 46 -51.93 7.94 10.54
CA THR A 46 -53.26 7.53 10.04
C THR A 46 -54.25 8.69 10.03
N ARG A 47 -54.37 9.46 11.13
CA ARG A 47 -55.28 10.62 11.18
C ARG A 47 -54.88 11.75 10.23
N ALA A 48 -53.60 11.96 10.03
CA ALA A 48 -53.10 13.01 9.15
C ALA A 48 -53.10 12.59 7.67
N GLY A 49 -53.47 11.34 7.35
CA GLY A 49 -53.45 10.83 5.98
C GLY A 49 -52.04 10.76 5.36
N VAL A 50 -51.00 10.72 6.18
CA VAL A 50 -49.59 10.73 5.72
C VAL A 50 -48.93 9.36 5.91
N PRO A 51 -47.96 8.99 5.05
CA PRO A 51 -47.28 7.71 5.16
C PRO A 51 -46.48 7.59 6.48
N CYS A 52 -46.62 6.45 7.15
CA CYS A 52 -45.93 6.15 8.40
C CYS A 52 -44.67 5.31 8.16
N VAL A 53 -43.52 5.96 8.03
CA VAL A 53 -42.25 5.28 7.70
C VAL A 53 -41.40 5.03 8.94
N PHE A 54 -40.93 3.80 9.10
CA PHE A 54 -39.92 3.40 10.08
C PHE A 54 -38.62 3.10 9.35
N VAL A 55 -37.56 3.85 9.66
CA VAL A 55 -36.24 3.65 9.04
C VAL A 55 -35.30 3.03 10.07
N PRO A 56 -34.72 1.84 9.81
CA PRO A 56 -33.64 1.29 10.61
C PRO A 56 -32.44 2.24 10.61
N ARG A 57 -31.73 2.40 11.74
CA ARG A 57 -30.44 3.12 11.73
C ARG A 57 -29.46 2.31 10.87
N ALA A 58 -28.62 2.99 10.09
CA ALA A 58 -27.73 2.43 9.07
C ALA A 58 -26.74 1.34 9.52
N ASN A 59 -26.71 0.95 10.81
CA ASN A 59 -25.78 -0.05 11.35
C ASN A 59 -26.50 -1.22 12.08
N SER A 60 -27.72 -1.60 11.71
CA SER A 60 -28.37 -2.81 12.24
C SER A 60 -28.62 -3.86 11.15
N ALA A 61 -27.58 -4.62 10.82
CA ALA A 61 -27.69 -5.85 10.02
C ALA A 61 -28.27 -6.99 10.87
N SER A 62 -29.57 -6.94 11.18
CA SER A 62 -30.30 -8.11 11.73
C SER A 62 -31.81 -7.92 11.54
N HIS A 63 -32.34 -8.32 10.38
CA HIS A 63 -33.64 -9.00 10.31
C HIS A 63 -33.82 -9.59 8.91
N ARG A 64 -33.71 -10.91 8.81
CA ARG A 64 -34.31 -11.67 7.72
C ARG A 64 -35.82 -11.59 7.94
N GLU A 65 -36.55 -10.91 7.06
CA GLU A 65 -38.00 -11.07 6.94
C GLU A 65 -38.29 -11.94 5.73
N SER A 66 -39.14 -12.93 5.97
CA SER A 66 -39.56 -14.01 5.09
C SER A 66 -40.14 -13.44 3.79
N ILE A 67 -39.39 -13.60 2.70
CA ILE A 67 -39.87 -13.26 1.36
C ILE A 67 -40.98 -14.25 0.99
N SER A 68 -42.21 -13.75 0.80
CA SER A 68 -43.31 -14.53 0.25
C SER A 68 -43.02 -14.86 -1.22
N ILE A 69 -43.25 -16.11 -1.62
CA ILE A 69 -43.03 -16.62 -2.99
C ILE A 69 -43.79 -15.78 -4.05
N ALA A 70 -44.91 -15.15 -3.67
CA ALA A 70 -45.66 -14.25 -4.55
C ALA A 70 -44.90 -12.96 -4.92
N ALA A 71 -44.00 -12.46 -4.04
CA ALA A 71 -43.19 -11.28 -4.32
C ALA A 71 -41.99 -11.60 -5.25
N ILE A 72 -41.50 -12.83 -5.23
CA ILE A 72 -40.42 -13.30 -6.13
C ILE A 72 -40.95 -13.43 -7.57
N LEU A 73 -42.19 -13.92 -7.73
CA LEU A 73 -42.80 -14.06 -9.06
C LEU A 73 -43.09 -12.70 -9.73
N GLN A 74 -43.57 -11.70 -8.99
CA GLN A 74 -43.79 -10.35 -9.54
C GLN A 74 -42.48 -9.59 -9.82
N ALA A 75 -41.42 -9.83 -9.04
CA ALA A 75 -40.10 -9.26 -9.29
C ALA A 75 -39.45 -9.84 -10.56
N ASN A 76 -39.79 -11.07 -10.96
CA ASN A 76 -39.22 -11.73 -12.13
C ASN A 76 -39.81 -11.24 -13.46
N GLU A 77 -41.08 -10.81 -13.48
CA GLU A 77 -41.68 -10.19 -14.67
C GLU A 77 -41.13 -8.77 -14.90
N GLN A 78 -40.95 -7.98 -13.84
CA GLN A 78 -40.33 -6.65 -13.92
C GLN A 78 -38.82 -6.69 -14.18
N SER A 79 -38.12 -7.74 -13.72
CA SER A 79 -36.70 -7.94 -14.02
C SER A 79 -36.47 -8.21 -15.51
N SER A 80 -37.37 -8.93 -16.18
CA SER A 80 -37.25 -9.19 -17.62
C SER A 80 -37.35 -7.91 -18.46
N SER A 81 -38.30 -7.01 -18.15
CA SER A 81 -38.45 -5.73 -18.86
C SER A 81 -37.31 -4.76 -18.55
N PHE A 82 -36.83 -4.77 -17.30
CA PHE A 82 -35.70 -3.96 -16.88
C PHE A 82 -34.41 -4.45 -17.54
N ASN A 83 -34.13 -5.75 -17.52
CA ASN A 83 -32.97 -6.35 -18.18
C ASN A 83 -32.98 -6.08 -19.68
N ASN A 84 -34.13 -6.22 -20.36
CA ASN A 84 -34.26 -5.86 -21.77
C ASN A 84 -33.99 -4.37 -22.01
N SER A 85 -34.51 -3.48 -21.16
CA SER A 85 -34.23 -2.05 -21.27
C SER A 85 -32.76 -1.72 -21.03
N VAL A 86 -32.08 -2.42 -20.14
CA VAL A 86 -30.66 -2.24 -19.84
C VAL A 86 -29.81 -2.74 -21.01
N LEU A 87 -30.10 -3.93 -21.54
CA LEU A 87 -29.41 -4.51 -22.71
C LEU A 87 -29.58 -3.63 -23.95
N LEU A 88 -30.78 -3.09 -24.20
CA LEU A 88 -31.01 -2.20 -25.33
C LEU A 88 -30.23 -0.88 -25.22
N ARG A 89 -30.00 -0.41 -23.98
CA ARG A 89 -29.28 0.83 -23.70
C ARG A 89 -27.77 0.61 -23.77
N LEU A 90 -27.30 -0.55 -23.34
CA LEU A 90 -25.93 -1.04 -23.55
C LEU A 90 -25.62 -1.15 -25.05
N LYS A 91 -26.49 -1.79 -25.84
CA LYS A 91 -26.33 -1.90 -27.28
C LYS A 91 -26.17 -0.54 -27.98
N ARG A 92 -26.98 0.45 -27.60
CA ARG A 92 -26.85 1.83 -28.14
C ARG A 92 -25.54 2.51 -27.74
N LEU A 93 -25.01 2.23 -26.54
CA LEU A 93 -23.72 2.76 -26.10
C LEU A 93 -22.57 2.07 -26.84
N GLU A 94 -22.65 0.76 -27.04
CA GLU A 94 -21.68 -0.03 -27.80
C GLU A 94 -21.61 0.41 -29.26
N GLU A 95 -22.77 0.63 -29.90
CA GLU A 95 -22.87 1.20 -31.26
C GLU A 95 -22.27 2.60 -31.34
N HIS A 96 -22.49 3.46 -30.33
CA HIS A 96 -21.92 4.80 -30.28
C HIS A 96 -20.39 4.81 -30.07
N LEU A 97 -19.87 3.82 -29.35
CA LEU A 97 -18.45 3.64 -29.05
C LEU A 97 -17.70 2.85 -30.14
N GLY A 98 -18.39 2.35 -31.17
CA GLY A 98 -17.80 1.57 -32.25
C GLY A 98 -17.34 0.18 -31.82
N LEU A 99 -17.93 -0.38 -30.76
CA LEU A 99 -17.63 -1.74 -30.31
C LEU A 99 -18.35 -2.75 -31.22
N PRO A 100 -17.68 -3.84 -31.65
CA PRO A 100 -18.30 -4.83 -32.53
C PRO A 100 -19.44 -5.58 -31.82
N ASN A 101 -20.60 -5.71 -32.50
CA ASN A 101 -21.72 -6.53 -32.04
C ASN A 101 -21.28 -8.01 -31.97
N LEU A 102 -21.36 -8.63 -30.79
CA LEU A 102 -21.00 -10.05 -30.58
C LEU A 102 -22.04 -11.04 -31.14
N ASP A 103 -23.15 -10.56 -31.71
CA ASP A 103 -24.24 -11.39 -32.24
C ASP A 103 -23.97 -11.98 -33.63
N HIS A 104 -22.85 -11.61 -34.27
CA HIS A 104 -22.36 -12.24 -35.51
C HIS A 104 -20.88 -12.61 -35.34
N VAL A 105 -20.62 -13.56 -34.45
CA VAL A 105 -19.55 -14.53 -34.72
C VAL A 105 -20.20 -15.54 -35.65
N ASP A 106 -20.19 -15.26 -36.96
CA ASP A 106 -20.18 -16.37 -37.91
C ASP A 106 -19.09 -17.33 -37.43
N GLU A 107 -19.37 -18.62 -37.42
CA GLU A 107 -18.37 -19.68 -37.34
C GLU A 107 -17.38 -19.48 -38.49
N VAL A 108 -16.49 -18.51 -38.37
CA VAL A 108 -15.27 -18.45 -39.13
C VAL A 108 -14.49 -19.60 -38.55
N ASP A 109 -14.43 -20.67 -39.36
CA ASP A 109 -13.54 -21.81 -39.20
C ASP A 109 -12.36 -21.38 -38.33
N SER A 110 -12.30 -21.94 -37.12
CA SER A 110 -11.08 -21.89 -36.34
C SER A 110 -9.97 -22.22 -37.32
N PRO A 111 -9.00 -21.32 -37.60
CA PRO A 111 -7.80 -21.76 -38.28
C PRO A 111 -7.28 -22.81 -37.32
N SER A 112 -7.34 -24.06 -37.77
CA SER A 112 -6.79 -25.20 -37.08
C SER A 112 -5.45 -24.70 -36.57
N SER A 113 -5.30 -24.63 -35.25
CA SER A 113 -4.03 -24.28 -34.64
C SER A 113 -2.98 -25.00 -35.48
N PRO A 114 -1.98 -24.33 -36.07
CA PRO A 114 -0.85 -25.09 -36.53
C PRO A 114 -0.37 -25.75 -35.23
N VAL A 115 -0.60 -27.06 -35.15
CA VAL A 115 0.11 -27.91 -34.22
C VAL A 115 1.54 -27.81 -34.69
N LEU A 116 2.19 -26.71 -34.30
CA LEU A 116 3.63 -26.67 -34.17
C LEU A 116 3.87 -27.64 -33.03
N HIS A 117 4.03 -28.90 -33.41
CA HIS A 117 4.91 -29.80 -32.70
C HIS A 117 6.29 -29.15 -32.70
N ASP A 118 6.49 -28.16 -31.82
CA ASP A 118 7.81 -27.92 -31.25
C ASP A 118 8.06 -29.09 -30.30
N HIS A 119 8.39 -30.23 -30.91
CA HIS A 119 9.18 -31.24 -30.24
C HIS A 119 10.61 -30.70 -30.15
N GLU A 120 10.81 -29.68 -29.32
CA GLU A 120 12.10 -29.57 -28.64
C GLU A 120 12.18 -30.76 -27.67
N PRO A 121 13.29 -31.51 -27.65
CA PRO A 121 13.44 -32.60 -26.70
C PRO A 121 13.29 -32.04 -25.28
N GLU A 122 12.32 -32.56 -24.53
CA GLU A 122 12.11 -32.24 -23.11
C GLU A 122 13.45 -32.39 -22.38
N SER A 123 14.10 -31.26 -22.08
CA SER A 123 15.27 -31.26 -21.24
C SER A 123 14.86 -31.77 -19.87
N PRO A 124 15.65 -32.61 -19.18
CA PRO A 124 15.32 -33.10 -17.83
C PRO A 124 15.04 -31.98 -16.81
N GLY A 125 15.42 -30.73 -17.09
CA GLY A 125 15.04 -29.56 -16.28
C GLY A 125 13.62 -29.02 -16.48
N ASP A 126 12.91 -29.36 -17.57
CA ASP A 126 11.56 -28.82 -17.83
C ASP A 126 10.47 -29.49 -16.97
N VAL A 127 10.68 -30.74 -16.56
CA VAL A 127 9.75 -31.44 -15.63
C VAL A 127 9.66 -30.70 -14.28
N SER A 128 10.76 -30.09 -13.82
CA SER A 128 10.77 -29.28 -12.59
C SER A 128 10.05 -27.93 -12.71
N LEU A 129 9.75 -27.47 -13.93
CA LEU A 129 9.10 -26.19 -14.20
C LEU A 129 7.61 -26.33 -14.61
N ASN A 130 7.02 -27.53 -14.49
CA ASN A 130 5.63 -27.77 -14.85
C ASN A 130 4.64 -26.83 -14.13
N ALA A 131 4.89 -26.54 -12.85
CA ALA A 131 4.06 -25.61 -12.08
C ALA A 131 4.18 -24.16 -12.60
N LEU A 132 5.39 -23.74 -12.96
CA LEU A 132 5.65 -22.45 -13.61
C LEU A 132 4.85 -22.33 -14.91
N TRP A 133 4.94 -23.33 -15.79
CA TRP A 133 4.24 -23.31 -17.07
C TRP A 133 2.71 -23.36 -16.93
N SER A 134 2.21 -24.03 -15.89
CA SER A 134 0.78 -24.01 -15.55
C SER A 134 0.31 -22.61 -15.17
N ALA A 135 1.10 -21.89 -14.37
CA ALA A 135 0.82 -20.50 -14.02
C ALA A 135 0.90 -19.55 -15.22
N VAL A 136 1.89 -19.73 -16.11
CA VAL A 136 1.98 -18.98 -17.39
C VAL A 136 0.74 -19.19 -18.25
N ALA A 137 0.27 -20.44 -18.38
CA ALA A 137 -0.92 -20.74 -19.17
C ALA A 137 -2.18 -20.04 -18.63
N ALA A 138 -2.35 -20.01 -17.30
CA ALA A 138 -3.45 -19.28 -16.65
C ALA A 138 -3.37 -17.77 -16.89
N LEU A 139 -2.16 -17.18 -16.77
CA LEU A 139 -1.95 -15.75 -17.06
C LEU A 139 -2.27 -15.42 -18.53
N ARG A 140 -1.83 -16.26 -19.47
CA ARG A 140 -2.06 -16.06 -20.90
C ARG A 140 -3.54 -16.15 -21.27
N ARG A 141 -4.30 -17.08 -20.67
CA ARG A 141 -5.74 -17.23 -20.90
C ARG A 141 -6.57 -16.08 -20.35
N THR A 142 -6.18 -15.55 -19.20
CA THR A 142 -6.96 -14.51 -18.48
C THR A 142 -6.57 -13.09 -18.85
N CYS A 143 -5.41 -12.88 -19.48
CA CYS A 143 -5.01 -11.58 -19.98
C CYS A 143 -5.74 -11.25 -21.29
N ALA A 144 -6.85 -10.50 -21.19
CA ALA A 144 -7.61 -10.02 -22.34
C ALA A 144 -6.95 -8.80 -23.04
N ALA A 145 -5.94 -8.20 -22.41
CA ALA A 145 -5.25 -7.03 -22.94
C ALA A 145 -4.33 -7.40 -24.11
N ARG A 146 -4.16 -6.48 -25.06
CA ARG A 146 -3.19 -6.64 -26.16
C ARG A 146 -1.78 -6.38 -25.61
N VAL A 147 -1.08 -7.46 -25.30
CA VAL A 147 0.34 -7.47 -24.91
C VAL A 147 1.19 -8.05 -26.03
N SER A 148 2.48 -7.71 -26.08
CA SER A 148 3.41 -8.27 -27.07
C SER A 148 3.48 -9.80 -26.96
N PRO A 149 3.47 -10.55 -28.08
CA PRO A 149 3.64 -12.00 -28.04
C PRO A 149 4.98 -12.42 -27.42
N ASN A 150 5.99 -11.55 -27.46
CA ASN A 150 7.34 -11.83 -26.98
C ASN A 150 7.40 -12.04 -25.46
N ILE A 151 6.44 -11.52 -24.68
CA ILE A 151 6.44 -11.74 -23.21
C ILE A 151 6.14 -13.19 -22.83
N TRP A 152 5.59 -13.97 -23.78
CA TRP A 152 5.24 -15.37 -23.60
C TRP A 152 6.35 -16.33 -24.04
N ASP A 153 7.52 -15.80 -24.43
CA ASP A 153 8.69 -16.61 -24.75
C ASP A 153 9.17 -17.41 -23.52
N LYS A 154 9.31 -18.72 -23.68
CA LYS A 154 9.66 -19.62 -22.56
C LYS A 154 11.06 -19.33 -22.02
N ALA A 155 12.03 -19.08 -22.90
CA ALA A 155 13.41 -18.82 -22.47
C ALA A 155 13.49 -17.52 -21.65
N MET A 156 12.78 -16.48 -22.08
CA MET A 156 12.69 -15.21 -21.38
C MET A 156 12.00 -15.34 -20.02
N ILE A 157 10.84 -16.01 -19.95
CA ILE A 157 10.12 -16.26 -18.68
C ILE A 157 11.01 -17.02 -17.71
N LYS A 158 11.69 -18.08 -18.15
CA LYS A 158 12.60 -18.87 -17.33
C LYS A 158 13.77 -18.02 -16.81
N ARG A 159 14.35 -17.17 -17.66
CA ARG A 159 15.43 -16.24 -17.27
C ARG A 159 14.95 -15.26 -16.20
N LEU A 160 13.81 -14.61 -16.40
CA LEU A 160 13.21 -13.66 -15.46
C LEU A 160 12.89 -14.28 -14.11
N TRP A 161 12.33 -15.48 -14.14
CA TRP A 161 11.99 -16.29 -12.97
C TRP A 161 13.23 -16.64 -12.13
N LEU A 162 14.28 -17.15 -12.79
CA LEU A 162 15.53 -17.48 -12.11
C LEU A 162 16.23 -16.23 -11.57
N SER A 163 16.29 -15.17 -12.37
CA SER A 163 16.86 -13.88 -11.98
C SER A 163 16.17 -13.33 -10.74
N PHE A 164 14.85 -13.46 -10.62
CA PHE A 164 14.12 -13.02 -9.42
C PHE A 164 14.71 -13.66 -8.16
N HIS A 165 14.90 -14.98 -8.17
CA HIS A 165 15.47 -15.67 -7.03
C HIS A 165 16.93 -15.32 -6.77
N GLU A 166 17.70 -14.90 -7.77
CA GLU A 166 19.10 -14.50 -7.59
C GLU A 166 19.23 -13.08 -7.05
N THR A 167 18.43 -12.14 -7.56
CA THR A 167 18.64 -10.71 -7.37
C THR A 167 17.66 -10.05 -6.40
N MET A 168 16.60 -10.74 -5.98
CA MET A 168 15.62 -10.16 -5.07
C MET A 168 16.26 -9.84 -3.70
N PRO A 169 16.20 -8.59 -3.23
CA PRO A 169 16.63 -8.25 -1.88
C PRO A 169 15.75 -8.95 -0.84
N GLY A 170 16.32 -9.25 0.33
CA GLY A 170 15.56 -9.78 1.46
C GLY A 170 14.46 -8.82 1.88
N LEU A 171 13.24 -9.34 2.07
CA LEU A 171 12.13 -8.56 2.62
C LEU A 171 12.28 -8.52 4.13
N HIS A 172 12.29 -7.34 4.72
CA HIS A 172 12.55 -7.19 6.16
C HIS A 172 11.52 -7.86 7.06
N PHE A 173 10.28 -7.94 6.60
CA PHE A 173 9.22 -8.68 7.28
C PHE A 173 9.29 -10.19 6.99
N LEU A 174 10.01 -10.64 5.97
CA LEU A 174 10.25 -12.05 5.63
C LEU A 174 11.76 -12.31 5.43
N PRO A 175 12.53 -12.41 6.53
CA PRO A 175 14.00 -12.49 6.46
C PRO A 175 14.51 -13.79 5.81
N THR A 176 13.69 -14.85 5.83
CA THR A 176 13.99 -16.08 5.10
C THR A 176 13.68 -15.92 3.63
N LYS A 177 14.69 -16.12 2.77
CA LYS A 177 14.54 -16.09 1.31
C LYS A 177 13.42 -17.04 0.88
N GLN A 178 12.34 -16.47 0.37
CA GLN A 178 11.21 -17.24 -0.12
C GLN A 178 11.53 -17.79 -1.50
N THR A 179 11.60 -19.12 -1.60
CA THR A 179 11.76 -19.82 -2.88
C THR A 179 10.49 -20.61 -3.14
N PHE A 180 9.87 -20.36 -4.29
CA PHE A 180 8.60 -20.98 -4.65
C PHE A 180 8.86 -21.99 -5.75
N SER A 181 8.86 -23.29 -5.46
CA SER A 181 8.96 -24.31 -6.51
C SER A 181 7.71 -24.37 -7.39
N SER A 182 6.58 -23.85 -6.90
CA SER A 182 5.28 -23.86 -7.57
C SER A 182 4.59 -22.50 -7.44
N PRO A 183 4.92 -21.51 -8.29
CA PRO A 183 4.30 -20.19 -8.22
C PRO A 183 2.84 -20.23 -8.67
N ARG A 184 1.97 -19.55 -7.92
CA ARG A 184 0.61 -19.23 -8.33
C ARG A 184 0.62 -18.09 -9.37
N PRO A 185 -0.40 -17.99 -10.24
CA PRO A 185 -0.40 -17.03 -11.35
C PRO A 185 -0.06 -15.58 -10.95
N LEU A 186 -0.67 -15.05 -9.88
CA LEU A 186 -0.41 -13.68 -9.44
C LEU A 186 1.02 -13.50 -8.95
N MET A 187 1.53 -14.43 -8.13
CA MET A 187 2.92 -14.40 -7.68
C MET A 187 3.88 -14.39 -8.87
N LEU A 188 3.66 -15.26 -9.85
CA LEU A 188 4.47 -15.29 -11.06
C LEU A 188 4.42 -13.96 -11.81
N ALA A 189 3.24 -13.38 -12.00
CA ALA A 189 3.09 -12.08 -12.67
C ALA A 189 3.88 -10.98 -11.94
N SER A 190 3.84 -10.95 -10.61
CA SER A 190 4.62 -10.03 -9.80
C SER A 190 6.12 -10.25 -9.98
N MET A 191 6.60 -11.50 -9.95
CA MET A 191 8.02 -11.82 -10.14
C MET A 191 8.52 -11.41 -11.54
N LEU A 192 7.75 -11.69 -12.59
CA LEU A 192 8.09 -11.30 -13.96
C LEU A 192 8.15 -9.78 -14.10
N TYR A 193 7.20 -9.06 -13.49
CA TYR A 193 7.24 -7.59 -13.46
C TYR A 193 8.45 -7.07 -12.67
N CYS A 194 8.68 -7.54 -11.44
CA CYS A 194 9.80 -7.12 -10.59
C CYS A 194 11.17 -7.38 -11.24
N SER A 195 11.35 -8.55 -11.85
CA SER A 195 12.60 -8.89 -12.55
C SER A 195 12.79 -8.11 -13.84
N SER A 196 11.71 -7.83 -14.58
CA SER A 196 11.83 -7.05 -15.83
C SER A 196 12.11 -5.58 -15.54
N ILE A 197 11.35 -4.96 -14.63
CA ILE A 197 11.44 -3.52 -14.35
C ILE A 197 12.80 -3.10 -13.77
N ARG A 198 13.51 -4.02 -13.11
CA ARG A 198 14.88 -3.82 -12.58
C ARG A 198 15.95 -4.61 -13.35
N GLY A 199 15.60 -5.16 -14.51
CA GLY A 199 16.51 -5.94 -15.36
C GLY A 199 17.34 -5.09 -16.33
N LEU A 200 18.15 -5.77 -17.13
CA LEU A 200 18.91 -5.18 -18.23
C LEU A 200 17.97 -4.57 -19.31
N PRO A 201 18.47 -3.68 -20.19
CA PRO A 201 17.63 -2.97 -21.18
C PRO A 201 16.78 -3.89 -22.04
N GLU A 202 17.32 -5.05 -22.45
CA GLU A 202 16.66 -6.04 -23.28
C GLU A 202 15.41 -6.65 -22.60
N VAL A 203 15.39 -6.66 -21.27
CA VAL A 203 14.31 -7.24 -20.47
C VAL A 203 13.36 -6.15 -19.98
N ALA A 204 13.89 -4.98 -19.61
CA ALA A 204 13.11 -3.87 -19.07
C ALA A 204 12.10 -3.29 -20.08
N VAL A 205 12.39 -3.42 -21.38
CA VAL A 205 11.42 -3.09 -22.45
C VAL A 205 10.12 -3.89 -22.36
N LEU A 206 10.15 -5.10 -21.76
CA LEU A 206 8.98 -5.97 -21.58
C LEU A 206 8.18 -5.63 -20.32
N ALA A 207 8.73 -4.83 -19.41
CA ALA A 207 8.10 -4.51 -18.14
C ALA A 207 6.70 -3.86 -18.24
N PRO A 208 6.36 -3.01 -19.24
CA PRO A 208 5.01 -2.46 -19.36
C PRO A 208 3.96 -3.54 -19.67
N ASP A 209 4.33 -4.53 -20.47
CA ASP A 209 3.45 -5.64 -20.82
C ASP A 209 3.31 -6.60 -19.63
N TYR A 210 4.39 -6.92 -18.91
CA TYR A 210 4.30 -7.68 -17.66
C TYR A 210 3.51 -6.93 -16.57
N PHE A 211 3.61 -5.61 -16.51
CA PHE A 211 2.78 -4.77 -15.64
C PHE A 211 1.30 -4.89 -16.02
N THR A 212 0.99 -4.91 -17.31
CA THR A 212 -0.38 -5.13 -17.81
C THR A 212 -0.90 -6.52 -17.41
N VAL A 213 -0.07 -7.56 -17.53
CA VAL A 213 -0.41 -8.92 -17.07
C VAL A 213 -0.65 -8.95 -15.55
N LEU A 214 0.20 -8.28 -14.76
CA LEU A 214 0.05 -8.17 -13.32
C LEU A 214 -1.25 -7.45 -12.91
N CYS A 215 -1.54 -6.30 -13.51
CA CYS A 215 -2.80 -5.58 -13.31
C CYS A 215 -4.01 -6.46 -13.65
N SER A 216 -3.93 -7.19 -14.77
CA SER A 216 -4.96 -8.15 -15.16
C SER A 216 -5.13 -9.24 -14.08
N ALA A 217 -4.03 -9.86 -13.62
CA ALA A 217 -4.07 -10.91 -12.60
C ALA A 217 -4.66 -10.41 -11.26
N ILE A 218 -4.31 -9.21 -10.80
CA ILE A 218 -4.89 -8.61 -9.60
C ILE A 218 -6.39 -8.35 -9.81
N SER A 219 -6.80 -7.84 -10.98
CA SER A 219 -8.21 -7.59 -11.28
C SER A 219 -9.06 -8.88 -11.27
N GLN A 220 -8.47 -10.02 -11.64
CA GLN A 220 -9.16 -11.32 -11.59
C GLN A 220 -9.57 -11.69 -10.15
N LEU A 221 -8.85 -11.24 -9.12
CA LEU A 221 -9.24 -11.46 -7.71
C LEU A 221 -10.58 -10.81 -7.34
N CYS A 222 -11.03 -9.84 -8.14
CA CYS A 222 -12.31 -9.16 -7.97
C CYS A 222 -13.40 -9.73 -8.88
N VAL A 223 -13.07 -10.62 -9.81
CA VAL A 223 -14.01 -11.24 -10.75
C VAL A 223 -14.50 -12.57 -10.17
N PRO A 224 -15.82 -12.74 -9.95
CA PRO A 224 -16.35 -14.01 -9.46
C PRO A 224 -16.03 -15.18 -10.40
N ARG A 225 -15.57 -16.30 -9.84
CA ARG A 225 -15.25 -17.55 -10.60
C ARG A 225 -14.20 -17.37 -11.70
N SER A 226 -13.32 -16.38 -11.57
CA SER A 226 -12.17 -16.27 -12.46
C SER A 226 -11.16 -17.39 -12.19
N GLU A 227 -10.43 -17.82 -13.21
CA GLU A 227 -9.41 -18.87 -13.09
C GLU A 227 -8.31 -18.50 -12.06
N ILE A 228 -7.92 -17.23 -12.02
CA ILE A 228 -6.89 -16.73 -11.09
C ILE A 228 -7.46 -16.38 -9.71
N GLY A 229 -8.68 -15.81 -9.68
CA GLY A 229 -9.29 -15.27 -8.46
C GLY A 229 -10.12 -16.27 -7.67
N GLN A 230 -10.46 -17.41 -8.25
CA GLN A 230 -11.15 -18.48 -7.53
C GLN A 230 -10.17 -19.23 -6.63
N ALA A 231 -10.39 -19.14 -5.33
CA ALA A 231 -9.67 -19.95 -4.36
C ALA A 231 -9.92 -21.46 -4.63
N PRO A 232 -8.87 -22.30 -4.56
CA PRO A 232 -9.01 -23.75 -4.58
C PRO A 232 -10.01 -24.27 -3.52
N GLU A 233 -10.67 -25.39 -3.81
CA GLU A 233 -11.62 -26.00 -2.85
C GLU A 233 -10.91 -26.62 -1.63
N ASP A 234 -9.70 -27.15 -1.84
CA ASP A 234 -8.88 -27.69 -0.78
C ASP A 234 -8.37 -26.55 0.14
N PRO A 235 -8.63 -26.59 1.47
CA PRO A 235 -8.25 -25.53 2.38
C PRO A 235 -6.76 -25.21 2.42
N ALA A 236 -5.89 -26.21 2.34
CA ALA A 236 -4.44 -26.00 2.36
C ALA A 236 -3.95 -25.31 1.08
N SER A 237 -4.49 -25.72 -0.07
CA SER A 237 -4.24 -25.08 -1.36
C SER A 237 -4.82 -23.66 -1.43
N ALA A 238 -5.96 -23.40 -0.78
CA ALA A 238 -6.57 -22.09 -0.68
C ALA A 238 -5.73 -21.13 0.17
N GLU A 239 -5.20 -21.62 1.30
CA GLU A 239 -4.27 -20.86 2.14
C GLU A 239 -3.01 -20.49 1.36
N GLU A 240 -2.37 -21.45 0.69
CA GLU A 240 -1.17 -21.19 -0.12
C GLU A 240 -1.47 -20.21 -1.27
N TRP A 241 -2.60 -20.38 -1.96
CA TRP A 241 -3.05 -19.47 -3.00
C TRP A 241 -3.19 -18.04 -2.48
N ALA A 242 -3.81 -17.86 -1.31
CA ALA A 242 -4.01 -16.54 -0.72
C ALA A 242 -2.68 -15.95 -0.23
N PHE A 243 -1.83 -16.74 0.41
CA PHE A 243 -0.50 -16.31 0.87
C PHE A 243 0.34 -15.79 -0.30
N GLN A 244 0.46 -16.59 -1.36
CA GLN A 244 1.22 -16.19 -2.56
C GLN A 244 0.58 -14.99 -3.28
N SER A 245 -0.75 -14.89 -3.31
CA SER A 245 -1.43 -13.74 -3.92
C SER A 245 -1.18 -12.45 -3.14
N VAL A 246 -1.26 -12.49 -1.81
CA VAL A 246 -0.98 -11.34 -0.95
C VAL A 246 0.48 -10.94 -1.05
N LEU A 247 1.42 -11.90 -1.00
CA LEU A 247 2.85 -11.59 -1.15
C LEU A 247 3.15 -11.01 -2.54
N GLY A 248 2.57 -11.57 -3.61
CA GLY A 248 2.68 -11.00 -4.95
C GLY A 248 2.19 -9.56 -5.03
N ILE A 249 1.09 -9.22 -4.35
CA ILE A 249 0.58 -7.84 -4.26
C ILE A 249 1.56 -6.94 -3.48
N ILE A 250 2.11 -7.41 -2.35
CA ILE A 250 3.09 -6.63 -1.57
C ILE A 250 4.32 -6.31 -2.42
N LEU A 251 4.85 -7.29 -3.15
CA LEU A 251 6.00 -7.09 -4.05
C LEU A 251 5.74 -6.09 -5.16
N ALA A 252 4.55 -6.16 -5.75
CA ALA A 252 4.10 -5.17 -6.72
C ALA A 252 3.96 -3.78 -6.08
N GLY A 253 3.44 -3.71 -4.86
CA GLY A 253 3.27 -2.50 -4.07
C GLY A 253 4.58 -1.77 -3.79
N LEU A 254 5.62 -2.48 -3.36
CA LEU A 254 6.96 -1.93 -3.11
C LEU A 254 7.57 -1.21 -4.33
N LEU A 255 7.17 -1.60 -5.56
CA LEU A 255 7.62 -0.98 -6.81
C LEU A 255 6.61 0.01 -7.39
N ARG A 256 5.49 0.26 -6.69
CA ARG A 256 4.41 1.17 -7.10
C ARG A 256 3.98 2.12 -5.98
N GLU A 257 4.69 2.18 -4.86
CA GLU A 257 4.56 3.27 -3.91
C GLU A 257 4.70 4.61 -4.63
N ALA A 258 4.08 5.63 -4.05
CA ALA A 258 3.81 6.92 -4.68
C ALA A 258 2.72 6.96 -5.78
N VAL A 259 2.30 5.84 -6.37
CA VAL A 259 1.21 5.83 -7.35
C VAL A 259 -0.14 5.56 -6.68
N VAL A 260 -0.84 6.64 -6.30
CA VAL A 260 -2.01 6.63 -5.38
C VAL A 260 -3.13 5.67 -5.77
N LYS A 261 -3.53 5.67 -7.05
CA LYS A 261 -4.81 5.08 -7.45
C LYS A 261 -4.78 3.55 -7.41
N GLU A 262 -3.75 2.94 -7.98
CA GLU A 262 -3.64 1.49 -8.12
C GLU A 262 -3.21 0.84 -6.80
N THR A 263 -2.19 1.40 -6.14
CA THR A 263 -1.57 0.81 -4.95
C THR A 263 -2.55 0.72 -3.77
N GLY A 264 -3.35 1.76 -3.51
CA GLY A 264 -4.37 1.72 -2.45
C GLY A 264 -5.46 0.65 -2.68
N LEU A 265 -5.85 0.41 -3.94
CA LEU A 265 -6.79 -0.66 -4.28
C LEU A 265 -6.16 -2.03 -4.06
N TRP A 266 -4.90 -2.21 -4.45
CA TRP A 266 -4.17 -3.45 -4.26
C TRP A 266 -4.00 -3.81 -2.78
N ILE A 267 -3.62 -2.84 -1.95
CA ILE A 267 -3.55 -2.98 -0.49
C ILE A 267 -4.88 -3.49 0.07
N SER A 268 -6.00 -2.89 -0.37
CA SER A 268 -7.35 -3.28 0.07
C SER A 268 -7.69 -4.72 -0.33
N VAL A 269 -7.33 -5.13 -1.54
CA VAL A 269 -7.55 -6.50 -2.04
C VAL A 269 -6.71 -7.51 -1.24
N ALA A 270 -5.43 -7.22 -1.01
CA ALA A 270 -4.55 -8.06 -0.20
C ALA A 270 -5.06 -8.20 1.23
N TYR A 271 -5.52 -7.10 1.85
CA TYR A 271 -6.06 -7.13 3.20
C TYR A 271 -7.30 -8.01 3.31
N ARG A 272 -8.21 -7.92 2.34
CA ARG A 272 -9.39 -8.80 2.26
C ARG A 272 -8.98 -10.28 2.21
N LEU A 273 -8.00 -10.64 1.39
CA LEU A 273 -7.49 -12.01 1.30
C LEU A 273 -6.90 -12.49 2.63
N ILE A 274 -6.16 -11.64 3.35
CA ILE A 274 -5.67 -11.96 4.69
C ILE A 274 -6.84 -12.27 5.64
N LEU A 275 -7.88 -11.45 5.64
CA LEU A 275 -9.03 -11.67 6.53
C LEU A 275 -9.81 -12.94 6.22
N GLU A 276 -9.92 -13.29 4.93
CA GLU A 276 -10.69 -14.45 4.46
C GLU A 276 -9.93 -15.77 4.63
N HIS A 277 -8.61 -15.79 4.40
CA HIS A 277 -7.84 -17.03 4.24
C HIS A 277 -6.79 -17.30 5.34
N CYS A 278 -6.61 -16.38 6.30
CA CYS A 278 -5.70 -16.63 7.40
C CYS A 278 -6.11 -17.90 8.19
N PRO A 279 -5.20 -18.86 8.45
CA PRO A 279 -5.51 -20.20 8.97
C PRO A 279 -5.96 -20.20 10.43
N SER A 280 -6.97 -21.01 10.77
CA SER A 280 -7.65 -21.01 12.09
C SER A 280 -6.84 -21.60 13.26
N SER A 281 -5.78 -22.36 12.99
CA SER A 281 -4.97 -22.99 14.05
C SER A 281 -3.75 -22.14 14.43
N ASN A 282 -3.51 -22.00 15.74
CA ASN A 282 -2.47 -21.16 16.32
C ASN A 282 -1.09 -21.85 16.48
N VAL A 283 -0.91 -23.06 15.97
CA VAL A 283 0.15 -23.96 16.44
C VAL A 283 1.31 -24.12 15.45
N ASP A 284 1.22 -23.56 14.23
CA ASP A 284 2.17 -23.87 13.17
C ASP A 284 3.14 -22.72 12.83
N GLU A 285 4.28 -23.09 12.24
CA GLU A 285 5.28 -22.19 11.65
C GLU A 285 4.65 -21.21 10.65
N ARG A 286 3.68 -21.70 9.88
CA ARG A 286 2.90 -20.92 8.91
C ARG A 286 2.14 -19.75 9.54
N SER A 287 1.67 -19.89 10.78
CA SER A 287 0.99 -18.79 11.48
C SER A 287 1.95 -17.62 11.77
N ARG A 288 3.26 -17.86 11.86
CA ARG A 288 4.28 -16.79 11.95
C ARG A 288 4.47 -16.09 10.61
N GLU A 289 4.44 -16.82 9.51
CA GLU A 289 4.56 -16.26 8.15
C GLU A 289 3.37 -15.37 7.80
N TRP A 290 2.15 -15.73 8.21
CA TRP A 290 0.98 -14.86 8.04
C TRP A 290 1.06 -13.56 8.84
N ARG A 291 1.61 -13.57 10.07
CA ARG A 291 1.88 -12.34 10.83
C ARG A 291 2.87 -11.43 10.13
N ARG A 292 3.95 -12.03 9.62
CA ARG A 292 4.98 -11.36 8.82
C ARG A 292 4.39 -10.75 7.55
N LEU A 293 3.53 -11.49 6.86
CA LEU A 293 2.83 -11.03 5.67
C LEU A 293 1.89 -9.85 5.97
N PHE A 294 1.16 -9.91 7.08
CA PHE A 294 0.34 -8.79 7.55
C PHE A 294 1.20 -7.56 7.90
N SER A 295 2.34 -7.75 8.56
CA SER A 295 3.31 -6.68 8.82
C SER A 295 3.82 -6.05 7.53
N GLY A 296 4.19 -6.87 6.53
CA GLY A 296 4.62 -6.37 5.22
C GLY A 296 3.55 -5.55 4.50
N LEU A 297 2.28 -5.98 4.59
CA LEU A 297 1.17 -5.22 4.03
C LEU A 297 0.95 -3.89 4.76
N GLN A 298 1.07 -3.86 6.09
CA GLN A 298 1.01 -2.63 6.89
C GLN A 298 2.13 -1.67 6.51
N ILE A 299 3.35 -2.15 6.31
CA ILE A 299 4.50 -1.33 5.91
C ILE A 299 4.23 -0.66 4.56
N VAL A 300 3.84 -1.42 3.53
CA VAL A 300 3.53 -0.85 2.20
C VAL A 300 2.41 0.18 2.28
N ASP A 301 1.37 -0.06 3.08
CA ASP A 301 0.28 0.90 3.29
C ASP A 301 0.75 2.20 3.97
N LEU A 302 1.55 2.10 5.03
CA LEU A 302 2.08 3.25 5.76
C LEU A 302 3.07 4.06 4.92
N GLU A 303 3.99 3.39 4.23
CA GLU A 303 4.95 4.01 3.31
C GLU A 303 4.21 4.72 2.17
N HIS A 304 3.26 4.04 1.52
CA HIS A 304 2.41 4.62 0.50
C HIS A 304 1.64 5.84 1.02
N ALA A 305 1.02 5.73 2.19
CA ALA A 305 0.24 6.79 2.81
C ALA A 305 1.08 7.99 3.20
N SER A 306 2.32 7.77 3.67
CA SER A 306 3.22 8.82 4.13
C SER A 306 3.64 9.78 3.01
N ILE A 307 3.87 9.27 1.80
CA ILE A 307 4.27 10.08 0.64
C ILE A 307 3.20 11.12 0.27
N HIS A 308 1.93 10.77 0.52
CA HIS A 308 0.74 11.55 0.15
C HIS A 308 0.00 12.15 1.33
N LEU A 309 0.47 11.94 2.56
CA LEU A 309 -0.27 12.26 3.80
C LEU A 309 -1.74 11.81 3.75
N SER A 310 -1.97 10.60 3.21
CA SER A 310 -3.29 9.97 3.13
C SER A 310 -3.54 9.04 4.32
N CYS A 311 -4.78 8.62 4.50
CA CYS A 311 -5.14 7.72 5.60
C CYS A 311 -4.67 6.30 5.29
N PRO A 312 -3.90 5.64 6.17
CA PRO A 312 -3.62 4.22 6.05
C PRO A 312 -4.92 3.41 6.06
N VAL A 313 -5.02 2.42 5.18
CA VAL A 313 -6.19 1.53 5.07
C VAL A 313 -6.14 0.42 6.11
N ILE A 314 -4.94 -0.06 6.43
CA ILE A 314 -4.73 -1.20 7.34
C ILE A 314 -4.75 -0.68 8.79
N PRO A 315 -5.52 -1.31 9.69
CA PRO A 315 -5.55 -0.88 11.09
C PRO A 315 -4.23 -1.16 11.79
N ILE A 316 -3.91 -0.35 12.82
CA ILE A 316 -2.77 -0.56 13.73
C ILE A 316 -2.80 -1.97 14.32
N GLU A 317 -3.94 -2.29 14.95
CA GLU A 317 -4.16 -3.56 15.61
C GLU A 317 -4.71 -4.58 14.62
N ALA A 318 -4.05 -5.73 14.56
CA ALA A 318 -4.53 -6.84 13.76
C ALA A 318 -5.91 -7.30 14.26
N PRO A 319 -6.94 -7.37 13.39
CA PRO A 319 -8.29 -7.72 13.82
C PRO A 319 -8.42 -9.19 14.22
N LEU A 320 -7.51 -10.04 13.72
CA LEU A 320 -7.47 -11.46 14.04
C LEU A 320 -6.38 -11.70 15.12
N PRO A 321 -6.70 -12.35 16.25
CA PRO A 321 -5.75 -12.59 17.33
C PRO A 321 -4.44 -13.27 16.89
N ARG A 322 -4.50 -14.12 15.87
CA ARG A 322 -3.36 -14.86 15.32
C ARG A 322 -2.40 -14.02 14.48
N LEU A 323 -2.88 -12.89 13.97
CA LEU A 323 -2.08 -11.90 13.24
C LEU A 323 -1.40 -10.89 14.18
N LYS A 324 -1.69 -10.95 15.48
CA LYS A 324 -1.07 -10.04 16.45
C LYS A 324 0.43 -10.24 16.49
N ILE A 325 1.14 -9.14 16.33
CA ILE A 325 2.59 -9.08 16.40
C ILE A 325 2.95 -8.69 17.85
N PRO A 326 4.00 -9.29 18.45
CA PRO A 326 4.45 -8.91 19.78
C PRO A 326 4.81 -7.42 19.86
N MET A 327 4.52 -6.78 21.00
CA MET A 327 4.79 -5.36 21.22
C MET A 327 6.29 -5.02 21.18
N GLN A 328 7.16 -6.01 21.42
CA GLN A 328 8.62 -5.88 21.35
C GLN A 328 9.18 -6.05 19.93
N ASP A 329 8.33 -6.36 18.94
CA ASP A 329 8.75 -6.50 17.56
C ASP A 329 9.11 -5.13 16.96
N GLN A 330 10.25 -5.09 16.29
CA GLN A 330 10.83 -3.87 15.74
C GLN A 330 9.91 -3.19 14.72
N LEU A 331 9.39 -3.96 13.76
CA LEU A 331 8.60 -3.45 12.65
C LEU A 331 7.20 -3.07 13.11
N TYR A 332 6.63 -3.81 14.06
CA TYR A 332 5.36 -3.46 14.67
C TYR A 332 5.44 -2.13 15.42
N ARG A 333 6.48 -1.91 16.25
CA ARG A 333 6.65 -0.63 16.94
C ARG A 333 6.83 0.54 15.97
N LEU A 334 7.65 0.34 14.93
CA LEU A 334 7.84 1.35 13.88
C LEU A 334 6.51 1.68 13.17
N SER A 335 5.74 0.64 12.82
CA SER A 335 4.42 0.78 12.19
C SER A 335 3.43 1.52 13.09
N CYS A 336 3.40 1.24 14.41
CA CYS A 336 2.55 1.94 15.37
C CYS A 336 2.91 3.43 15.49
N MET A 337 4.20 3.76 15.52
CA MET A 337 4.67 5.15 15.53
C MET A 337 4.22 5.89 14.27
N MET A 338 4.47 5.30 13.09
CA MET A 338 4.04 5.87 11.82
C MET A 338 2.53 6.07 11.75
N HIS A 339 1.75 5.06 12.13
CA HIS A 339 0.30 5.13 12.02
C HIS A 339 -0.29 6.23 12.92
N THR A 340 0.19 6.29 14.16
CA THR A 340 -0.23 7.32 15.13
C THR A 340 0.14 8.71 14.64
N GLY A 341 1.39 8.88 14.18
CA GLY A 341 1.90 10.14 13.66
C GLY A 341 1.16 10.60 12.41
N LEU A 342 1.04 9.74 11.39
CA LEU A 342 0.36 10.05 10.13
C LEU A 342 -1.12 10.38 10.33
N THR A 343 -1.82 9.66 11.21
CA THR A 343 -3.25 9.91 11.50
C THR A 343 -3.50 11.34 12.00
N HIS A 344 -2.56 11.95 12.72
CA HIS A 344 -2.67 13.33 13.21
C HIS A 344 -2.59 14.38 12.07
N PHE A 345 -1.85 14.08 11.01
CA PHE A 345 -1.59 15.01 9.90
C PHE A 345 -2.46 14.75 8.66
N THR A 346 -2.97 13.54 8.52
CA THR A 346 -3.78 13.09 7.39
C THR A 346 -5.06 13.93 7.21
N GLY A 347 -5.41 14.22 5.95
CA GLY A 347 -6.70 14.84 5.60
C GLY A 347 -6.82 16.33 5.96
N ARG A 348 -5.73 16.95 6.43
CA ARG A 348 -5.66 18.38 6.76
C ARG A 348 -5.33 19.28 5.58
N GLY A 349 -5.12 18.71 4.38
CA GLY A 349 -4.75 19.45 3.17
C GLY A 349 -3.33 20.02 3.21
N LEU A 350 -2.44 19.43 4.02
CA LEU A 350 -1.03 19.80 4.03
C LEU A 350 -0.37 19.42 2.69
N PRO A 351 0.54 20.24 2.14
CA PRO A 351 1.41 19.83 1.06
C PRO A 351 2.17 18.55 1.42
N THR A 352 2.42 17.72 0.42
CA THR A 352 2.99 16.37 0.59
C THR A 352 4.38 16.30 0.01
N ILE A 353 5.19 15.32 0.42
CA ILE A 353 6.51 15.09 -0.21
C ILE A 353 6.34 14.88 -1.72
N TRP A 354 5.29 14.16 -2.13
CA TRP A 354 4.99 13.95 -3.55
C TRP A 354 4.73 15.23 -4.34
N SER A 355 4.12 16.25 -3.72
CA SER A 355 3.80 17.51 -4.41
C SER A 355 5.04 18.23 -4.94
N CYS A 356 6.22 18.05 -4.31
CA CYS A 356 7.45 18.67 -4.79
C CYS A 356 8.00 17.96 -6.07
N PHE A 357 7.48 16.77 -6.42
CA PHE A 357 7.83 15.99 -7.63
C PHE A 357 6.75 16.03 -8.73
N ALA A 358 5.49 16.25 -8.36
CA ALA A 358 4.41 16.37 -9.34
C ALA A 358 4.52 17.70 -10.11
N ALA A 359 4.39 17.65 -11.44
CA ALA A 359 4.49 18.80 -12.36
C ALA A 359 3.41 19.90 -12.17
N GLN A 360 2.60 19.83 -11.11
CA GLN A 360 1.56 20.80 -10.74
C GLN A 360 1.92 21.56 -9.44
N ALA A 361 3.19 21.63 -9.06
CA ALA A 361 3.64 22.36 -7.87
C ALA A 361 3.29 23.86 -7.92
N ASP A 362 3.11 24.44 -9.12
CA ASP A 362 2.86 25.87 -9.29
C ASP A 362 1.42 26.31 -8.97
N ASP A 363 0.43 25.41 -9.00
CA ASP A 363 -0.98 25.74 -8.73
C ASP A 363 -1.42 25.50 -7.27
N ALA A 364 -0.66 24.72 -6.49
CA ALA A 364 -1.02 24.37 -5.11
C ALA A 364 -0.71 25.46 -4.07
N ALA A 365 0.14 26.43 -4.42
CA ALA A 365 0.57 27.50 -3.51
C ALA A 365 -0.46 28.63 -3.31
N ALA A 366 -1.59 28.60 -4.01
CA ALA A 366 -2.61 29.66 -3.96
C ALA A 366 -3.72 29.46 -2.90
N GLY A 367 -3.73 28.33 -2.20
CA GLY A 367 -4.65 28.04 -1.09
C GLY A 367 -4.03 28.43 0.26
N SER A 368 -4.80 29.06 1.14
CA SER A 368 -4.41 29.46 2.50
C SER A 368 -3.46 28.44 3.16
N THR A 369 -2.24 28.86 3.48
CA THR A 369 -1.25 28.03 4.15
C THR A 369 -1.84 27.52 5.46
N PRO A 370 -2.01 26.19 5.64
CA PRO A 370 -2.54 25.65 6.87
C PRO A 370 -1.61 26.03 8.03
N SER A 371 -2.15 26.72 9.04
CA SER A 371 -1.35 27.14 10.20
C SER A 371 -1.06 25.95 11.10
N PHE A 372 0.22 25.69 11.35
CA PHE A 372 0.65 24.69 12.32
C PHE A 372 0.45 25.19 13.76
N SER A 373 -0.07 24.30 14.60
CA SER A 373 -0.34 24.57 16.00
C SER A 373 0.80 24.09 16.90
N GLY A 374 0.85 24.58 18.15
CA GLY A 374 1.79 24.05 19.15
C GLY A 374 1.59 22.56 19.45
N VAL A 375 0.37 22.03 19.24
CA VAL A 375 0.06 20.59 19.35
C VAL A 375 0.77 19.80 18.27
N ASP A 376 0.77 20.30 17.04
CA ASP A 376 1.49 19.67 15.93
C ASP A 376 2.97 19.52 16.27
N GLY A 377 3.57 20.59 16.82
CA GLY A 377 4.98 20.57 17.22
C GLY A 377 5.25 19.58 18.36
N ALA A 378 4.30 19.40 19.28
CA ALA A 378 4.39 18.42 20.35
C ALA A 378 4.32 16.98 19.83
N VAL A 379 3.41 16.69 18.89
CA VAL A 379 3.29 15.36 18.26
C VAL A 379 4.58 14.98 17.53
N ILE A 380 5.19 15.93 16.83
CA ILE A 380 6.42 15.67 16.05
C ILE A 380 7.63 15.44 16.97
N ARG A 381 7.77 16.24 18.04
CA ARG A 381 8.80 15.99 19.06
C ARG A 381 8.60 14.66 19.78
N ASP A 382 7.35 14.27 20.00
CA ASP A 382 7.04 12.98 20.60
C ASP A 382 7.41 11.82 19.69
N TRP A 383 7.02 11.90 18.41
CA TRP A 383 7.36 10.90 17.41
C TRP A 383 8.88 10.80 17.20
N ALA A 384 9.60 11.93 17.14
CA ALA A 384 11.06 11.94 17.02
C ALA A 384 11.74 11.22 18.19
N ARG A 385 11.32 11.50 19.43
CA ARG A 385 11.85 10.82 20.62
C ARG A 385 11.58 9.32 20.60
N GLN A 386 10.37 8.91 20.22
CA GLN A 386 10.05 7.49 20.12
C GLN A 386 10.91 6.77 19.06
N LEU A 387 11.31 7.46 17.98
CA LEU A 387 12.24 6.93 16.97
C LEU A 387 13.67 6.80 17.52
N ASP A 388 14.16 7.77 18.31
CA ASP A 388 15.45 7.66 18.98
C ASP A 388 15.48 6.50 19.98
N ASP A 389 14.45 6.41 20.84
CA ASP A 389 14.31 5.30 21.80
C ASP A 389 14.25 3.94 21.08
N TRP A 390 13.59 3.89 19.92
CA TRP A 390 13.55 2.71 19.07
C TRP A 390 14.94 2.39 18.52
N LEU A 391 15.69 3.36 17.99
CA LEU A 391 17.03 3.09 17.48
C LEU A 391 17.94 2.55 18.58
N VAL A 392 17.94 3.17 19.77
CA VAL A 392 18.76 2.71 20.91
C VAL A 392 18.43 1.27 21.26
N GLU A 393 17.15 0.94 21.45
CA GLU A 393 16.75 -0.41 21.83
C GLU A 393 17.12 -1.47 20.79
N PHE A 394 16.97 -1.13 19.51
CA PHE A 394 17.20 -2.10 18.44
C PHE A 394 18.67 -2.13 18.00
N SER A 395 19.46 -1.07 18.17
CA SER A 395 20.90 -1.09 17.84
C SER A 395 21.73 -1.97 18.77
N ASP A 396 21.32 -2.09 20.04
CA ASP A 396 22.01 -2.90 21.05
C ASP A 396 21.66 -4.39 21.01
N LYS A 397 20.79 -4.83 20.09
CA LYS A 397 20.42 -6.25 19.96
C LYS A 397 21.50 -7.04 19.24
N ASP A 398 21.75 -8.24 19.75
CA ASP A 398 22.56 -9.27 19.07
C ASP A 398 21.80 -9.79 17.85
N TYR A 399 21.92 -9.09 16.72
CA TYR A 399 21.44 -9.58 15.44
C TYR A 399 22.33 -10.71 14.91
N GLU A 400 21.71 -11.68 14.24
CA GLU A 400 22.44 -12.78 13.60
C GLU A 400 23.22 -12.31 12.36
N SER A 401 22.85 -11.15 11.79
CA SER A 401 23.53 -10.57 10.62
C SER A 401 23.75 -9.07 10.74
N GLU A 402 24.91 -8.59 10.24
CA GLU A 402 25.19 -7.16 10.09
C GLU A 402 24.23 -6.47 9.11
N HIS A 403 23.62 -7.23 8.19
CA HIS A 403 22.59 -6.72 7.29
C HIS A 403 21.34 -6.23 8.03
N GLU A 404 20.93 -6.92 9.11
CA GLU A 404 19.79 -6.50 9.93
C GLU A 404 20.08 -5.21 10.71
N LYS A 405 21.31 -5.03 11.20
CA LYS A 405 21.72 -3.76 11.83
C LYS A 405 21.70 -2.59 10.85
N LYS A 406 22.26 -2.80 9.64
CA LYS A 406 22.23 -1.79 8.57
C LYS A 406 20.81 -1.40 8.21
N LEU A 407 19.90 -2.37 8.15
CA LEU A 407 18.49 -2.15 7.93
C LEU A 407 17.85 -1.28 9.03
N VAL A 408 18.08 -1.60 10.31
CA VAL A 408 17.53 -0.83 11.44
C VAL A 408 17.91 0.63 11.28
N PHE A 409 19.19 0.88 11.02
CA PHE A 409 19.71 2.24 10.87
C PHE A 409 19.17 2.94 9.61
N ARG A 410 19.05 2.23 8.48
CA ARG A 410 18.37 2.75 7.28
C ARG A 410 16.93 3.19 7.60
N GLN A 411 16.16 2.32 8.25
CA GLN A 411 14.78 2.62 8.61
C GLN A 411 14.71 3.84 9.52
N TYR A 412 15.59 3.93 10.54
CA TYR A 412 15.69 5.12 11.39
C TYR A 412 15.96 6.40 10.59
N ILE A 413 16.97 6.43 9.72
CA ILE A 413 17.33 7.64 8.95
C ILE A 413 16.17 8.11 8.08
N LEU A 414 15.55 7.19 7.32
CA LEU A 414 14.47 7.56 6.40
C LEU A 414 13.21 8.02 7.16
N HIS A 415 12.91 7.40 8.30
CA HIS A 415 11.78 7.81 9.15
C HIS A 415 12.05 9.13 9.89
N ARG A 416 13.28 9.36 10.35
CA ARG A 416 13.71 10.65 10.91
C ARG A 416 13.49 11.77 9.89
N LEU A 417 13.91 11.56 8.65
CA LEU A 417 13.68 12.50 7.57
C LEU A 417 12.19 12.71 7.30
N LEU A 418 11.38 11.64 7.25
CA LEU A 418 9.93 11.72 7.06
C LEU A 418 9.28 12.63 8.11
N VAL A 419 9.59 12.42 9.39
CA VAL A 419 9.02 13.18 10.50
C VAL A 419 9.32 14.67 10.37
N LEU A 420 10.57 15.04 10.09
CA LEU A 420 10.95 16.45 9.86
C LEU A 420 10.30 17.01 8.58
N SER A 421 10.09 16.15 7.59
CA SER A 421 9.51 16.51 6.29
C SER A 421 7.99 16.65 6.28
N ILE A 422 7.30 16.52 7.42
CA ILE A 422 5.87 16.85 7.50
C ILE A 422 5.65 18.37 7.44
N TYR A 423 6.54 19.14 8.05
CA TYR A 423 6.46 20.61 8.04
C TYR A 423 7.07 21.24 6.80
N HIS A 424 8.12 20.63 6.25
CA HIS A 424 8.93 21.29 5.24
C HIS A 424 8.17 21.57 3.92
N PRO A 425 7.43 20.61 3.31
CA PRO A 425 6.55 20.88 2.18
C PRO A 425 5.47 21.92 2.51
N ALA A 426 4.90 21.86 3.71
CA ALA A 426 3.87 22.78 4.16
C ALA A 426 4.37 24.22 4.40
N ARG A 427 5.69 24.41 4.52
CA ARG A 427 6.37 25.71 4.52
C ARG A 427 6.88 26.10 3.12
N GLY A 428 6.36 25.49 2.06
CA GLY A 428 6.65 25.84 0.66
C GLY A 428 7.76 25.03 -0.01
N CYS A 429 8.12 23.86 0.52
CA CYS A 429 9.27 23.06 0.08
C CYS A 429 10.59 23.89 0.02
N ASN A 430 10.74 24.95 0.82
CA ASN A 430 11.91 25.84 0.84
C ASN A 430 12.50 25.92 2.26
N LEU A 431 13.81 25.64 2.35
CA LEU A 431 14.56 25.50 3.59
C LEU A 431 14.72 26.84 4.32
N PHE A 432 14.58 27.97 3.63
CA PHE A 432 14.78 29.30 4.21
C PHE A 432 13.48 30.09 4.41
N SER A 433 12.32 29.52 4.07
CA SER A 433 11.02 30.15 4.30
C SER A 433 10.37 29.64 5.58
N ASP A 434 10.12 30.56 6.52
CA ASP A 434 9.38 30.30 7.76
C ASP A 434 9.94 29.15 8.63
N THR A 435 11.26 28.95 8.57
CA THR A 435 12.02 27.99 9.38
C THR A 435 13.10 28.69 10.19
N THR A 436 13.30 28.23 11.42
CA THR A 436 14.41 28.70 12.26
C THR A 436 15.74 28.06 11.84
N PRO A 437 16.90 28.69 12.11
CA PRO A 437 18.22 28.10 11.86
C PRO A 437 18.41 26.70 12.49
N LYS A 438 17.74 26.48 13.61
CA LYS A 438 17.66 25.19 14.32
C LYS A 438 17.00 24.10 13.48
N GLU A 439 15.79 24.39 13.00
CA GLU A 439 15.04 23.46 12.16
C GLU A 439 15.78 23.20 10.83
N GLN A 440 16.42 24.23 10.27
CA GLN A 440 17.26 24.10 9.08
C GLN A 440 18.40 23.12 9.30
N HIS A 441 19.12 23.26 10.41
CA HIS A 441 20.22 22.38 10.75
C HIS A 441 19.78 20.92 10.94
N GLU A 442 18.74 20.68 11.73
CA GLU A 442 18.21 19.32 11.95
C GLU A 442 17.77 18.65 10.64
N LEU A 443 17.10 19.41 9.78
CA LEU A 443 16.65 18.91 8.49
C LEU A 443 17.83 18.62 7.55
N LEU A 444 18.85 19.49 7.51
CA LEU A 444 20.06 19.28 6.70
C LEU A 444 20.88 18.09 7.18
N VAL A 445 21.09 17.95 8.48
CA VAL A 445 21.82 16.81 9.06
C VAL A 445 21.11 15.50 8.71
N SER A 446 19.79 15.46 8.86
CA SER A 446 18.98 14.28 8.53
C SER A 446 18.96 13.99 7.02
N ALA A 447 18.89 15.04 6.18
CA ALA A 447 18.93 14.92 4.73
C ALA A 447 20.28 14.40 4.25
N ARG A 448 21.40 14.93 4.76
CA ARG A 448 22.75 14.44 4.44
C ARG A 448 22.91 12.96 4.78
N ALA A 449 22.42 12.53 5.94
CA ALA A 449 22.41 11.11 6.31
C ALA A 449 21.62 10.25 5.32
N ALA A 450 20.45 10.72 4.90
CA ALA A 450 19.63 10.02 3.93
C ALA A 450 20.26 9.97 2.52
N VAL A 451 20.97 11.01 2.07
CA VAL A 451 21.70 10.93 0.78
C VAL A 451 22.88 9.97 0.88
N LYS A 452 23.62 9.97 2.01
CA LYS A 452 24.75 9.06 2.25
C LYS A 452 24.35 7.58 2.30
N LEU A 453 23.11 7.26 2.67
CA LEU A 453 22.59 5.87 2.55
C LEU A 453 22.83 5.28 1.17
N GLN A 454 22.70 6.10 0.12
CA GLN A 454 22.82 5.65 -1.25
C GLN A 454 24.24 5.15 -1.57
N THR A 455 25.30 5.68 -0.94
CA THR A 455 26.67 5.16 -1.15
C THR A 455 26.93 3.88 -0.36
N CYS A 456 26.31 3.74 0.82
CA CYS A 456 26.59 2.67 1.77
C CYS A 456 25.67 1.44 1.65
N ASP A 457 24.55 1.53 0.93
CA ASP A 457 23.54 0.48 0.90
C ASP A 457 23.05 0.13 -0.51
N ALA A 458 23.52 -1.01 -1.02
CA ALA A 458 23.08 -1.57 -2.29
C ALA A 458 21.66 -2.20 -2.23
N GLY A 459 21.10 -2.37 -1.03
CA GLY A 459 19.79 -2.96 -0.78
C GLY A 459 18.61 -2.00 -0.92
N ILE A 460 18.85 -0.74 -1.31
CA ILE A 460 17.80 0.25 -1.57
C ILE A 460 17.05 -0.16 -2.85
N TRP A 461 15.83 -0.64 -2.67
CA TRP A 461 15.06 -1.24 -3.75
C TRP A 461 13.64 -0.71 -3.87
N ALA A 462 12.99 -0.37 -2.74
CA ALA A 462 11.63 0.12 -2.69
C ALA A 462 11.50 1.54 -3.27
N ASN A 463 10.31 1.86 -3.77
CA ASN A 463 10.03 3.18 -4.31
C ASN A 463 9.99 4.24 -3.21
N TRP A 464 9.49 3.90 -2.02
CA TRP A 464 9.48 4.81 -0.88
C TRP A 464 10.89 5.31 -0.52
N ASP A 465 11.86 4.39 -0.39
CA ASP A 465 13.26 4.74 -0.13
C ASP A 465 13.79 5.74 -1.17
N LEU A 466 13.57 5.46 -2.47
CA LEU A 466 14.03 6.31 -3.56
C LEU A 466 13.40 7.72 -3.50
N VAL A 467 12.12 7.82 -3.16
CA VAL A 467 11.42 9.11 -2.99
C VAL A 467 12.03 9.88 -1.82
N MET A 468 12.23 9.23 -0.66
CA MET A 468 12.77 9.86 0.53
C MET A 468 14.22 10.33 0.34
N ILE A 469 15.07 9.53 -0.30
CA ILE A 469 16.47 9.89 -0.58
C ILE A 469 16.54 11.02 -1.61
N THR A 470 15.69 11.00 -2.64
CA THR A 470 15.63 12.11 -3.61
C THR A 470 15.14 13.39 -2.95
N TRP A 471 14.15 13.28 -2.05
CA TRP A 471 13.67 14.42 -1.26
C TRP A 471 14.78 15.01 -0.38
N ALA A 472 15.56 14.17 0.29
CA ALA A 472 16.77 14.60 1.00
C ALA A 472 17.77 15.31 0.09
N ALA A 473 18.04 14.78 -1.11
CA ALA A 473 18.94 15.41 -2.06
C ALA A 473 18.48 16.82 -2.44
N LEU A 474 17.17 17.02 -2.63
CA LEU A 474 16.59 18.34 -2.89
C LEU A 474 16.79 19.31 -1.71
N ILE A 475 16.65 18.83 -0.47
CA ILE A 475 16.91 19.64 0.74
C ILE A 475 18.40 20.02 0.82
N VAL A 476 19.31 19.08 0.56
CA VAL A 476 20.76 19.33 0.57
C VAL A 476 21.13 20.39 -0.48
N LEU A 477 20.56 20.32 -1.68
CA LEU A 477 20.76 21.33 -2.71
C LEU A 477 20.28 22.73 -2.27
N GLN A 478 19.17 22.81 -1.55
CA GLN A 478 18.73 24.08 -0.96
C GLN A 478 19.74 24.60 0.06
N GLY A 479 20.25 23.73 0.95
CA GLY A 479 21.31 24.10 1.88
C GLY A 479 22.55 24.65 1.18
N PHE A 480 22.95 24.04 0.07
CA PHE A 480 24.05 24.52 -0.76
C PHE A 480 23.78 25.91 -1.35
N ASP A 481 22.61 26.11 -1.97
CA ASP A 481 22.18 27.41 -2.52
C ASP A 481 22.13 28.52 -1.45
N GLY A 482 21.74 28.17 -0.23
CA GLY A 482 21.71 29.09 0.91
C GLY A 482 23.04 29.27 1.63
N GLY A 483 24.14 28.73 1.09
CA GLY A 483 25.48 28.95 1.63
C GLY A 483 25.83 28.11 2.87
N VAL A 484 25.04 27.09 3.21
CA VAL A 484 25.27 26.18 4.36
C VAL A 484 25.60 24.75 3.91
N GLY A 485 26.07 24.61 2.67
CA GLY A 485 26.50 23.33 2.09
C GLY A 485 27.81 22.80 2.68
N GLU A 486 27.96 21.48 2.69
CA GLU A 486 29.19 20.75 3.04
C GLU A 486 29.96 20.30 1.79
N PRO A 487 31.28 20.03 1.88
CA PRO A 487 32.12 19.70 0.72
C PRO A 487 31.61 18.50 -0.10
N ASP A 488 31.09 17.48 0.59
CA ASP A 488 30.67 16.22 -0.03
C ASP A 488 29.21 16.26 -0.53
N ASP A 489 28.48 17.36 -0.29
CA ASP A 489 27.04 17.44 -0.58
C ASP A 489 26.75 17.23 -2.07
N LEU A 490 27.46 17.97 -2.95
CA LEU A 490 27.26 17.87 -4.40
C LEU A 490 27.71 16.52 -4.97
N GLU A 491 28.76 15.93 -4.42
CA GLU A 491 29.24 14.61 -4.83
C GLU A 491 28.22 13.52 -4.51
N ASN A 492 27.72 13.51 -3.26
CA ASN A 492 26.71 12.55 -2.82
C ASN A 492 25.40 12.70 -3.61
N VAL A 493 24.94 13.93 -3.85
CA VAL A 493 23.76 14.21 -4.69
C VAL A 493 23.99 13.75 -6.14
N GLY A 494 25.18 14.01 -6.70
CA GLY A 494 25.56 13.58 -8.04
C GLY A 494 25.54 12.05 -8.19
N LEU A 495 26.04 11.32 -7.20
CA LEU A 495 26.02 9.87 -7.18
C LEU A 495 24.60 9.31 -7.09
N HIS A 496 23.74 9.91 -6.26
CA HIS A 496 22.32 9.52 -6.22
C HIS A 496 21.63 9.74 -7.57
N LEU A 497 21.86 10.90 -8.19
CA LEU A 497 21.33 11.20 -9.53
C LEU A 497 21.81 10.19 -10.57
N GLN A 498 23.09 9.81 -10.55
CA GLN A 498 23.64 8.79 -11.44
C GLN A 498 22.90 7.45 -11.26
N LYS A 499 22.69 7.00 -10.02
CA LYS A 499 21.96 5.76 -9.74
C LYS A 499 20.49 5.79 -10.17
N LEU A 500 19.83 6.95 -10.07
CA LEU A 500 18.48 7.12 -10.61
C LEU A 500 18.47 6.98 -12.14
N LYS A 501 19.54 7.41 -12.83
CA LYS A 501 19.70 7.30 -14.29
C LYS A 501 20.16 5.92 -14.76
N GLU A 502 20.85 5.16 -13.91
CA GLU A 502 21.23 3.76 -14.13
C GLU A 502 20.01 2.83 -14.01
N THR A 503 18.90 3.23 -14.63
CA THR A 503 17.68 2.44 -14.71
C THR A 503 17.26 2.26 -16.16
N HIS A 504 16.67 1.11 -16.43
CA HIS A 504 16.07 0.81 -17.73
C HIS A 504 14.54 0.80 -17.65
N GLU A 505 13.99 1.37 -16.56
CA GLU A 505 12.55 1.49 -16.36
C GLU A 505 11.88 2.19 -17.57
N PRO A 506 10.87 1.57 -18.18
CA PRO A 506 10.11 2.15 -19.27
C PRO A 506 9.28 3.34 -18.77
N ARG A 507 8.96 4.27 -19.67
CA ARG A 507 8.16 5.46 -19.33
C ARG A 507 6.67 5.10 -19.19
N PRO A 508 5.94 5.68 -18.22
CA PRO A 508 6.41 6.60 -17.19
C PRO A 508 7.18 5.86 -16.08
N SER A 509 8.40 6.35 -15.78
CA SER A 509 9.29 5.80 -14.75
C SER A 509 9.33 6.74 -13.54
N LEU A 510 9.18 6.18 -12.34
CA LEU A 510 9.35 6.93 -11.09
C LEU A 510 10.75 7.53 -11.03
N ARG A 511 11.78 6.70 -11.27
CA ARG A 511 13.17 7.13 -11.25
C ARG A 511 13.45 8.26 -12.24
N ALA A 512 12.83 8.21 -13.42
CA ALA A 512 12.94 9.31 -14.39
C ALA A 512 12.31 10.62 -13.90
N ILE A 513 11.16 10.55 -13.20
CA ILE A 513 10.53 11.74 -12.57
C ILE A 513 11.45 12.31 -11.49
N LEU A 514 11.96 11.45 -10.61
CA LEU A 514 12.87 11.83 -9.52
C LEU A 514 14.17 12.45 -10.07
N ALA A 515 14.78 11.81 -11.07
CA ALA A 515 16.00 12.29 -11.72
C ALA A 515 15.77 13.64 -12.40
N ALA A 516 14.70 13.79 -13.18
CA ALA A 516 14.41 15.04 -13.88
C ALA A 516 14.22 16.20 -12.91
N ARG A 517 13.50 15.98 -11.80
CA ARG A 517 13.31 17.01 -10.77
C ARG A 517 14.62 17.40 -10.07
N LEU A 518 15.46 16.41 -9.78
CA LEU A 518 16.77 16.65 -9.16
C LEU A 518 17.72 17.38 -10.12
N GLU A 519 17.74 17.02 -11.40
CA GLU A 519 18.51 17.71 -12.45
C GLU A 519 18.09 19.15 -12.64
N GLU A 520 16.77 19.40 -12.70
CA GLU A 520 16.22 20.75 -12.82
C GLU A 520 16.74 21.64 -11.68
N LYS A 521 16.74 21.13 -10.45
CA LYS A 521 17.27 21.87 -9.29
C LYS A 521 18.78 22.03 -9.33
N LEU A 522 19.52 21.00 -9.75
CA LEU A 522 20.98 21.08 -9.89
C LEU A 522 21.42 22.11 -10.94
N GLN A 523 20.67 22.23 -12.05
CA GLN A 523 20.93 23.22 -13.10
C GLN A 523 20.59 24.66 -12.67
N GLY A 524 19.63 24.80 -11.76
CA GLY A 524 19.21 26.08 -11.20
C GLY A 524 20.05 26.59 -10.04
N LEU A 525 21.10 25.88 -9.63
CA LEU A 525 21.93 26.26 -8.48
C LEU A 525 22.59 27.63 -8.68
N HIS A 526 22.60 28.42 -7.61
CA HIS A 526 23.27 29.71 -7.58
C HIS A 526 24.48 29.65 -6.65
N THR A 527 25.58 30.31 -7.03
CA THR A 527 26.74 30.43 -6.14
C THR A 527 26.37 31.33 -4.96
N PRO A 528 26.38 30.84 -3.72
CA PRO A 528 26.01 31.64 -2.55
C PRO A 528 26.97 32.82 -2.34
N ALA A 529 26.48 33.88 -1.70
CA ALA A 529 27.31 35.03 -1.36
C ALA A 529 28.35 34.65 -0.29
N SER A 530 29.58 35.12 -0.45
CA SER A 530 30.66 34.85 0.51
C SER A 530 30.38 35.52 1.86
N GLY A 531 29.77 34.80 2.80
CA GLY A 531 29.51 35.28 4.16
C GLY A 531 28.42 34.52 4.92
N ASP A 532 27.45 33.95 4.20
CA ASP A 532 26.24 33.37 4.79
C ASP A 532 26.54 32.14 5.67
N ALA A 533 27.48 31.29 5.25
CA ALA A 533 27.96 30.13 6.02
C ALA A 533 28.45 30.50 7.43
N LYS A 534 29.22 31.59 7.53
CA LYS A 534 29.87 32.00 8.79
C LYS A 534 28.85 32.54 9.79
N VAL A 535 27.82 33.23 9.30
CA VAL A 535 26.73 33.74 10.14
C VAL A 535 25.93 32.57 10.70
N PHE A 536 25.58 31.60 9.84
CA PHE A 536 24.84 30.41 10.25
C PHE A 536 25.61 29.56 11.29
N GLU A 537 26.91 29.31 11.06
CA GLU A 537 27.76 28.59 12.02
C GLU A 537 27.87 29.31 13.38
N GLN A 538 27.96 30.64 13.36
CA GLN A 538 28.08 31.45 14.56
C GLN A 538 26.76 31.47 15.36
N GLU A 539 25.62 31.53 14.67
CA GLU A 539 24.30 31.37 15.29
C GLU A 539 24.16 29.97 15.89
N MET A 540 24.57 28.91 15.17
CA MET A 540 24.53 27.52 15.66
C MET A 540 25.34 27.31 16.94
N ARG A 541 26.57 27.84 17.01
CA ARG A 541 27.42 27.75 18.20
C ARG A 541 26.86 28.47 19.43
N SER A 542 25.92 29.39 19.23
CA SER A 542 25.30 30.16 20.32
C SER A 542 24.09 29.46 20.95
N LEU A 543 23.66 28.31 20.41
CA LEU A 543 22.41 27.65 20.77
C LEU A 543 22.63 26.49 21.77
N ASP A 544 21.76 26.42 22.78
CA ASP A 544 21.79 25.39 23.85
C ASP A 544 21.30 24.02 23.37
N ASN A 545 21.96 22.92 23.70
CA ASN A 545 21.63 21.57 23.21
C ASN A 545 20.22 21.05 23.60
N SER A 546 19.47 21.75 24.46
CA SER A 546 18.10 21.38 24.85
C SER A 546 17.04 21.51 23.74
N TRP A 547 17.37 22.07 22.57
CA TRP A 547 16.41 22.30 21.49
C TRP A 547 16.33 21.18 20.43
N TYR A 548 17.31 20.29 20.36
CA TYR A 548 17.34 19.24 19.33
C TYR A 548 16.07 18.39 19.38
N ILE A 549 15.50 18.12 18.21
CA ILE A 549 14.29 17.29 18.10
C ILE A 549 14.67 15.82 18.21
N PHE A 550 15.83 15.47 17.65
CA PHE A 550 16.40 14.14 17.71
C PHE A 550 17.78 14.18 18.37
N ASP A 551 18.18 13.08 18.98
CA ASP A 551 19.53 12.94 19.50
C ASP A 551 20.56 12.94 18.33
N GLN A 552 21.60 13.75 18.48
CA GLN A 552 22.71 13.85 17.52
C GLN A 552 23.67 12.66 17.65
N ALA A 553 23.78 12.06 18.84
CA ALA A 553 24.61 10.88 19.07
C ALA A 553 24.10 9.65 18.27
N SER A 554 22.79 9.56 18.06
CA SER A 554 22.13 8.51 17.27
C SER A 554 22.66 8.38 15.85
N LEU A 555 22.92 9.51 15.17
CA LEU A 555 23.46 9.50 13.80
C LEU A 555 24.93 9.11 13.78
N GLN A 556 25.71 9.61 14.74
CA GLN A 556 27.14 9.33 14.82
C GLN A 556 27.40 7.82 15.03
N ALA A 557 26.64 7.19 15.94
CA ALA A 557 26.75 5.75 16.22
C ALA A 557 26.47 4.88 14.98
N GLY A 558 25.50 5.26 14.16
CA GLY A 558 25.18 4.49 12.95
C GLY A 558 26.16 4.70 11.79
N TYR A 559 26.82 5.85 11.68
CA TYR A 559 27.92 6.03 10.71
C TYR A 559 29.15 5.18 11.04
N GLU A 560 29.45 4.96 12.33
CA GLU A 560 30.49 4.03 12.76
C GLU A 560 30.20 2.60 12.24
N LEU A 561 28.93 2.20 12.23
CA LEU A 561 28.49 0.90 11.70
C LEU A 561 28.75 0.71 10.19
N TRP A 562 28.75 1.78 9.39
CA TRP A 562 29.00 1.73 7.94
C TRP A 562 30.45 2.01 7.54
N SER A 563 31.21 2.72 8.39
CA SER A 563 32.61 3.07 8.12
C SER A 563 33.60 1.92 8.36
N TYR A 564 33.21 0.89 9.13
CA TYR A 564 34.04 -0.30 9.38
C TYR A 564 34.36 -1.13 8.11
N GLU A 565 33.60 -0.97 7.02
CA GLU A 565 33.87 -1.68 5.75
C GLU A 565 34.85 -0.95 4.83
N ASN A 566 34.98 0.38 4.91
CA ASN A 566 35.92 1.14 4.07
C ASN A 566 37.39 1.00 4.52
N THR A 567 37.64 0.35 5.65
CA THR A 567 38.99 0.05 6.16
C THR A 567 39.35 -1.43 6.12
N GLY A 568 38.45 -2.30 5.63
CA GLY A 568 38.59 -3.76 5.62
C GLY A 568 38.62 -4.41 4.24
N GLY A 569 39.22 -3.74 3.25
CA GLY A 569 39.48 -4.28 1.90
C GLY A 569 40.91 -4.80 1.74
#